data_AF-A0A7V2Z307-F1
#
_entry.id   AF-A0A7V2Z307-F1
#
_cell.length_a   1.000
_cell.length_b   1.000
_cell.length_c   1.000
_cell.angle_alpha   90.00
_cell.angle_beta   90.00
_cell.angle_gamma   90.00
#
_symmetry.space_group_name_H-M   'P 1'
#
loop_
_entity.id
_entity.type
_entity.pdbx_description
1 polymer ?
#
loop_
_entity_poly.entity_id
_entity_poly.type
_entity_poly.pdbx_seq_one_letter_code
_entity_poly.pdbx_strand_id
1 'polypeptide(L)'
;MLRLSRGRDRKKHPKGQSMSSAMNRRRFLGTGAAAMAGFAMTRSLAPAKPPAGARPMNILFLGADDLRVELGCYGATHMRTPHIDALAARGVVFSRAYVQQAVCAASRASFLTGCRPDTTNVDYPYNPGFLKDFLPAHPALHTIFHQAGYYTRCFGKIHHSHAADLDNLSEPDYVGEKGTGNYALPSSVGKAKKAKNQFGSGPATEMADVDDTAYKDGQIAREVVATLERAAKQDKPFFLSVGFYKPHLPFCAPQKYWDLYKREDIHLSPNPEVPKGAPAYAPATYELPTYPEKWGTKEH
;
A
#
# COMPACT_ATOMS: atom_id res chain seq x y z
N MET A 1 40.93 38.88 47.99
CA MET A 1 41.73 40.07 47.62
C MET A 1 41.02 40.78 46.46
N LEU A 2 41.11 42.13 46.39
CA LEU A 2 40.70 43.09 45.32
C LEU A 2 39.59 42.65 44.33
N ARG A 3 38.42 43.29 44.16
CA ARG A 3 37.85 44.63 44.46
C ARG A 3 38.25 45.81 43.56
N LEU A 4 37.40 46.05 42.55
CA LEU A 4 37.08 47.30 41.83
C LEU A 4 35.57 47.22 41.49
N SER A 5 34.67 48.23 41.56
CA SER A 5 34.71 49.69 41.76
C SER A 5 35.24 50.50 40.56
N ARG A 6 34.55 51.48 39.96
CA ARG A 6 33.37 52.33 40.31
C ARG A 6 32.59 52.66 39.01
N GLY A 7 31.36 53.21 38.96
CA GLY A 7 30.36 53.58 39.96
C GLY A 7 29.40 54.68 39.43
N ARG A 8 28.38 55.05 40.24
CA ARG A 8 27.43 56.20 40.10
C ARG A 8 26.35 56.09 38.98
N ASP A 9 25.16 56.70 39.07
CA ASP A 9 24.67 57.67 40.07
C ASP A 9 23.20 57.48 40.52
N ARG A 10 22.71 58.35 41.41
CA ARG A 10 21.49 58.24 42.22
C ARG A 10 20.28 59.06 41.72
N LYS A 11 19.09 58.62 42.22
CA LYS A 11 17.85 59.35 42.57
C LYS A 11 16.69 59.48 41.56
N LYS A 12 15.49 59.50 42.17
CA LYS A 12 14.10 59.54 41.64
C LYS A 12 13.72 60.98 41.22
N HIS A 13 12.78 61.26 40.29
CA HIS A 13 11.30 61.16 40.35
C HIS A 13 10.73 61.73 39.01
N PRO A 14 9.39 61.79 38.71
CA PRO A 14 8.19 61.34 39.42
C PRO A 14 7.26 60.39 38.59
N LYS A 15 6.05 60.13 39.11
CA LYS A 15 4.95 59.42 38.42
C LYS A 15 4.16 60.36 37.49
N GLY A 16 3.64 59.84 36.39
CA GLY A 16 2.58 60.45 35.57
C GLY A 16 1.73 59.35 34.91
N GLN A 17 0.41 59.46 34.98
CA GLN A 17 -0.54 58.47 34.44
C GLN A 17 -0.90 58.79 32.98
N SER A 18 -1.18 57.78 32.15
CA SER A 18 -2.50 57.67 31.50
C SER A 18 -2.68 56.32 30.77
N MET A 19 -3.95 55.98 30.58
CA MET A 19 -4.54 54.71 30.15
C MET A 19 -4.14 54.23 28.74
N SER A 20 -4.20 52.91 28.51
CA SER A 20 -5.05 52.42 27.42
C SER A 20 -5.59 51.01 27.67
N SER A 21 -6.90 50.91 27.47
CA SER A 21 -7.80 49.76 27.57
C SER A 21 -7.28 48.41 27.04
N ALA A 22 -7.56 47.34 27.79
CA ALA A 22 -7.39 45.96 27.32
C ALA A 22 -8.37 45.61 26.19
N MET A 23 -7.88 44.92 25.15
CA MET A 23 -8.76 44.38 24.10
C MET A 23 -9.70 43.33 24.69
N ASN A 24 -11.00 43.43 24.37
CA ASN A 24 -11.98 42.43 24.75
C ASN A 24 -12.84 41.99 23.55
N ARG A 25 -13.37 40.77 23.60
CA ARG A 25 -13.84 39.96 22.44
C ARG A 25 -14.81 40.66 21.47
N ARG A 26 -15.55 41.68 21.89
CA ARG A 26 -16.52 42.40 21.05
C ARG A 26 -15.91 43.27 19.94
N ARG A 27 -14.60 43.58 19.95
CA ARG A 27 -13.95 44.30 18.83
C ARG A 27 -13.43 43.39 17.70
N PHE A 28 -13.28 42.09 17.92
CA PHE A 28 -12.78 41.16 16.87
C PHE A 28 -13.85 40.82 15.81
N LEU A 29 -15.14 40.97 16.16
CA LEU A 29 -16.26 40.72 15.25
C LEU A 29 -16.62 41.94 14.36
N GLY A 30 -15.95 43.09 14.53
CA GLY A 30 -16.29 44.34 13.84
C GLY A 30 -15.53 44.62 12.54
N THR A 31 -14.43 43.92 12.26
CA THR A 31 -13.55 44.18 11.10
C THR A 31 -13.51 43.04 10.07
N GLY A 32 -14.28 41.96 10.28
CA GLY A 32 -14.36 40.81 9.35
C GLY A 32 -15.39 40.95 8.22
N ALA A 33 -16.16 42.04 8.17
CA ALA A 33 -17.30 42.18 7.24
C ALA A 33 -16.96 42.71 5.84
N ALA A 34 -15.72 43.17 5.61
CA ALA A 34 -15.31 43.84 4.35
C ALA A 34 -14.34 43.03 3.46
N ALA A 35 -14.15 41.74 3.75
CA ALA A 35 -13.31 40.83 2.94
C ALA A 35 -14.06 39.57 2.45
N MET A 36 -15.38 39.52 2.61
CA MET A 36 -16.24 38.37 2.28
C MET A 36 -16.82 38.37 0.85
N ALA A 37 -16.32 39.23 -0.04
CA ALA A 37 -16.77 39.32 -1.44
C ALA A 37 -15.75 38.77 -2.47
N GLY A 38 -14.56 38.32 -2.03
CA GLY A 38 -13.44 37.97 -2.92
C GLY A 38 -13.12 36.48 -3.08
N PHE A 39 -13.73 35.59 -2.30
CA PHE A 39 -13.34 34.17 -2.23
C PHE A 39 -14.51 33.19 -2.49
N ALA A 40 -15.43 33.59 -3.38
CA ALA A 40 -16.53 32.74 -3.87
C ALA A 40 -16.33 32.33 -5.34
N MET A 41 -15.08 32.08 -5.75
CA MET A 41 -14.79 31.18 -6.87
C MET A 41 -14.07 29.95 -6.34
N THR A 42 -14.83 29.08 -5.68
CA THR A 42 -14.57 27.64 -5.77
C THR A 42 -14.66 27.28 -7.24
N ARG A 43 -13.52 27.37 -7.93
CA ARG A 43 -13.37 26.92 -9.32
C ARG A 43 -13.63 25.43 -9.29
N SER A 44 -14.88 25.06 -9.55
CA SER A 44 -15.31 23.67 -9.58
C SER A 44 -14.34 22.95 -10.50
N LEU A 45 -13.58 22.01 -9.95
CA LEU A 45 -12.75 21.10 -10.71
C LEU A 45 -13.69 20.09 -11.38
N ALA A 46 -14.54 20.60 -12.27
CA ALA A 46 -15.18 19.81 -13.28
C ALA A 46 -14.04 19.03 -13.97
N PRO A 47 -14.11 17.69 -14.02
CA PRO A 47 -13.04 16.88 -14.58
C PRO A 47 -12.74 17.42 -15.97
N ALA A 48 -11.47 17.75 -16.23
CA ALA A 48 -11.07 18.39 -17.46
C ALA A 48 -11.56 17.53 -18.63
N LYS A 49 -12.54 18.05 -19.38
CA LYS A 49 -13.13 17.32 -20.51
C LYS A 49 -11.97 16.96 -21.44
N PRO A 50 -11.71 15.66 -21.70
CA PRO A 50 -10.58 15.27 -22.52
C PRO A 50 -10.67 15.97 -23.88
N PRO A 51 -9.53 16.36 -24.48
CA PRO A 51 -9.52 17.05 -25.76
C PRO A 51 -10.38 16.29 -26.78
N ALA A 52 -11.20 17.00 -27.55
CA ALA A 52 -12.04 16.35 -28.56
C ALA A 52 -11.15 15.58 -29.55
N GLY A 53 -11.33 14.25 -29.63
CA GLY A 53 -10.49 13.37 -30.45
C GLY A 53 -9.30 12.73 -29.71
N ALA A 54 -9.03 13.04 -28.45
CA ALA A 54 -8.04 12.30 -27.65
C ALA A 54 -8.55 10.88 -27.37
N ARG A 55 -7.80 9.86 -27.80
CA ARG A 55 -8.07 8.47 -27.42
C ARG A 55 -7.93 8.29 -25.90
N PRO A 56 -8.80 7.53 -25.23
CA PRO A 56 -8.64 7.22 -23.82
C PRO A 56 -7.30 6.51 -23.55
N MET A 57 -6.69 6.80 -22.41
CA MET A 57 -5.42 6.20 -22.03
C MET A 57 -5.60 4.76 -21.56
N ASN A 58 -4.67 3.89 -21.93
CA ASN A 58 -4.52 2.57 -21.31
C ASN A 58 -4.01 2.71 -19.87
N ILE A 59 -4.46 1.82 -18.99
CA ILE A 59 -4.09 1.81 -17.57
C ILE A 59 -3.61 0.42 -17.17
N LEU A 60 -2.41 0.35 -16.61
CA LEU A 60 -1.86 -0.83 -15.94
C LEU A 60 -1.70 -0.49 -14.46
N PHE A 61 -2.58 -1.05 -13.63
CA PHE A 61 -2.47 -0.98 -12.18
C PHE A 61 -1.60 -2.14 -11.69
N LEU A 62 -0.55 -1.81 -10.92
CA LEU A 62 0.36 -2.77 -10.30
C LEU A 62 0.25 -2.64 -8.77
N GLY A 63 -0.11 -3.74 -8.12
CA GLY A 63 -0.07 -3.90 -6.67
C GLY A 63 0.80 -5.09 -6.28
N ALA A 64 1.38 -5.03 -5.07
CA ALA A 64 2.15 -6.11 -4.47
C ALA A 64 1.70 -6.27 -3.01
N ASP A 65 1.43 -7.50 -2.59
CA ASP A 65 0.87 -7.81 -1.29
C ASP A 65 1.95 -7.74 -0.19
N ASP A 66 1.67 -7.00 0.88
CA ASP A 66 2.58 -6.68 1.99
C ASP A 66 3.87 -5.91 1.63
N LEU A 67 3.95 -5.30 0.43
CA LEU A 67 5.11 -4.49 0.03
C LEU A 67 5.19 -3.17 0.80
N ARG A 68 6.11 -3.09 1.77
CA ARG A 68 6.56 -1.80 2.35
C ARG A 68 7.48 -1.06 1.38
N VAL A 69 7.75 0.23 1.65
CA VAL A 69 8.61 1.10 0.83
C VAL A 69 10.13 0.79 0.91
N GLU A 70 10.50 -0.48 1.02
CA GLU A 70 11.90 -0.94 0.99
C GLU A 70 12.41 -1.00 -0.46
N LEU A 71 12.50 0.17 -1.09
CA LEU A 71 12.78 0.34 -2.51
C LEU A 71 13.87 1.40 -2.72
N GLY A 72 14.70 1.23 -3.75
CA GLY A 72 15.78 2.17 -4.08
C GLY A 72 15.28 3.60 -4.29
N CYS A 73 14.14 3.77 -4.96
CA CYS A 73 13.47 5.06 -5.19
C CYS A 73 12.88 5.72 -3.93
N TYR A 74 12.80 4.99 -2.82
CA TYR A 74 12.47 5.51 -1.48
C TYR A 74 13.72 5.66 -0.57
N GLY A 75 14.92 5.37 -1.10
CA GLY A 75 16.19 5.51 -0.40
C GLY A 75 16.73 4.22 0.24
N ALA A 76 16.10 3.06 0.05
CA ALA A 76 16.59 1.79 0.57
C ALA A 76 17.76 1.25 -0.28
N THR A 77 18.95 1.81 -0.09
CA THR A 77 20.17 1.53 -0.89
C THR A 77 20.66 0.08 -0.82
N HIS A 78 20.21 -0.69 0.17
CA HIS A 78 20.52 -2.12 0.32
C HIS A 78 19.62 -3.03 -0.54
N MET A 79 18.49 -2.52 -1.04
CA MET A 79 17.54 -3.30 -1.85
C MET A 79 17.86 -3.22 -3.35
N ARG A 80 17.68 -4.33 -4.06
CA ARG A 80 17.92 -4.44 -5.51
C ARG A 80 16.60 -4.35 -6.28
N THR A 81 16.15 -3.13 -6.57
CA THR A 81 14.82 -2.87 -7.16
C THR A 81 14.82 -2.14 -8.53
N PRO A 82 15.78 -2.42 -9.44
CA PRO A 82 16.10 -1.54 -10.57
C PRO A 82 14.92 -1.24 -11.52
N HIS A 83 13.98 -2.17 -11.70
CA HIS A 83 12.82 -1.97 -12.57
C HIS A 83 11.76 -1.06 -11.95
N ILE A 84 11.57 -1.13 -10.63
CA ILE A 84 10.67 -0.20 -9.89
C ILE A 84 11.31 1.18 -9.85
N ASP A 85 12.63 1.26 -9.67
CA ASP A 85 13.38 2.51 -9.65
C ASP A 85 13.37 3.20 -11.03
N ALA A 86 13.47 2.43 -12.13
CA ALA A 86 13.34 2.92 -13.50
C ALA A 86 11.89 3.32 -13.90
N LEU A 87 10.87 2.78 -13.21
CA LEU A 87 9.49 3.26 -13.33
C LEU A 87 9.33 4.60 -12.58
N ALA A 88 9.82 4.66 -11.34
CA ALA A 88 9.81 5.86 -10.51
C ALA A 88 10.51 7.06 -11.19
N ALA A 89 11.67 6.84 -11.81
CA ALA A 89 12.44 7.85 -12.54
C ALA A 89 11.71 8.45 -13.77
N ARG A 90 10.62 7.82 -14.24
CA ARG A 90 9.80 8.27 -15.37
C ARG A 90 8.37 8.69 -14.96
N GLY A 91 8.12 8.79 -13.66
CA GLY A 91 6.79 9.06 -13.09
C GLY A 91 6.85 10.02 -11.90
N VAL A 92 5.85 9.90 -11.02
CA VAL A 92 5.75 10.69 -9.77
C VAL A 92 5.76 9.74 -8.59
N VAL A 93 6.67 9.97 -7.63
CA VAL A 93 6.79 9.19 -6.40
C VAL A 93 6.10 9.93 -5.25
N PHE A 94 5.17 9.26 -4.57
CA PHE A 94 4.44 9.81 -3.43
C PHE A 94 5.08 9.34 -2.11
N SER A 95 5.97 10.16 -1.54
CA SER A 95 6.67 9.87 -0.27
C SER A 95 5.77 9.82 0.98
N ARG A 96 4.46 10.09 0.84
CA ARG A 96 3.46 10.17 1.92
C ARG A 96 2.12 9.55 1.49
N ALA A 97 2.16 8.35 0.91
CA ALA A 97 0.98 7.53 0.65
C ALA A 97 0.70 6.59 1.84
N TYR A 98 -0.57 6.46 2.23
CA TYR A 98 -1.00 5.63 3.37
C TYR A 98 -2.27 4.85 3.02
N VAL A 99 -2.30 3.56 3.39
CA VAL A 99 -3.52 2.74 3.35
C VAL A 99 -4.46 3.12 4.49
N GLN A 100 -5.75 2.83 4.32
CA GLN A 100 -6.79 3.22 5.29
C GLN A 100 -6.81 2.28 6.51
N GLN A 101 -6.41 1.02 6.33
CA GLN A 101 -6.20 0.04 7.39
C GLN A 101 -5.11 -0.95 6.95
N ALA A 102 -4.17 -1.30 7.83
CA ALA A 102 -3.04 -2.17 7.51
C ALA A 102 -3.38 -3.67 7.57
N VAL A 103 -4.43 -4.08 6.86
CA VAL A 103 -4.81 -5.49 6.68
C VAL A 103 -5.35 -5.72 5.26
N CYS A 104 -5.01 -6.85 4.65
CA CYS A 104 -5.28 -7.14 3.24
C CYS A 104 -6.72 -6.85 2.81
N ALA A 105 -7.71 -7.39 3.53
CA ALA A 105 -9.12 -7.30 3.17
C ALA A 105 -9.64 -5.86 3.25
N ALA A 106 -9.63 -5.24 4.44
CA ALA A 106 -10.06 -3.84 4.61
C ALA A 106 -9.37 -2.87 3.64
N SER A 107 -8.04 -2.98 3.46
CA SER A 107 -7.29 -2.13 2.54
C SER A 107 -7.73 -2.29 1.08
N ARG A 108 -7.93 -3.53 0.61
CA ARG A 108 -8.32 -3.82 -0.79
C ARG A 108 -9.76 -3.41 -1.05
N ALA A 109 -10.68 -3.72 -0.14
CA ALA A 109 -12.07 -3.23 -0.20
C ALA A 109 -12.11 -1.70 -0.27
N SER A 110 -11.32 -1.02 0.56
CA SER A 110 -11.27 0.45 0.60
C SER A 110 -10.71 1.04 -0.70
N PHE A 111 -9.58 0.54 -1.18
CA PHE A 111 -8.96 1.02 -2.42
C PHE A 111 -9.83 0.78 -3.66
N LEU A 112 -10.41 -0.42 -3.79
CA LEU A 112 -11.14 -0.82 -5.00
C LEU A 112 -12.49 -0.12 -5.14
N THR A 113 -13.15 0.21 -4.03
CA THR A 113 -14.46 0.90 -4.02
C THR A 113 -14.36 2.42 -3.82
N GLY A 114 -13.18 2.93 -3.43
CA GLY A 114 -12.98 4.33 -3.04
C GLY A 114 -13.58 4.71 -1.68
N CYS A 115 -14.20 3.77 -0.97
CA CYS A 115 -14.84 4.00 0.32
C CYS A 115 -13.87 3.71 1.49
N ARG A 116 -14.10 4.27 2.69
CA ARG A 116 -13.28 3.99 3.88
C ARG A 116 -13.69 2.67 4.55
N PRO A 117 -12.84 2.02 5.37
CA PRO A 117 -13.21 0.83 6.15
C PRO A 117 -14.51 1.01 6.96
N ASP A 118 -14.69 2.16 7.61
CA ASP A 118 -15.90 2.54 8.35
C ASP A 118 -17.17 2.59 7.47
N THR A 119 -17.02 2.64 6.14
CA THR A 119 -18.10 2.64 5.15
C THR A 119 -18.28 1.27 4.50
N THR A 120 -17.18 0.58 4.16
CA THR A 120 -17.23 -0.78 3.58
C THR A 120 -17.59 -1.85 4.63
N ASN A 121 -17.40 -1.53 5.91
CA ASN A 121 -17.56 -2.42 7.06
C ASN A 121 -16.77 -3.74 6.92
N VAL A 122 -15.60 -3.68 6.28
CA VAL A 122 -14.68 -4.81 6.09
C VAL A 122 -13.53 -4.72 7.06
N ASP A 123 -13.28 -5.80 7.79
CA ASP A 123 -12.07 -6.00 8.59
C ASP A 123 -11.20 -7.12 7.95
N TYR A 124 -11.32 -8.37 8.43
CA TYR A 124 -10.73 -9.55 7.79
C TYR A 124 -11.47 -10.85 8.13
N PRO A 125 -11.82 -11.73 7.16
CA PRO A 125 -11.77 -11.54 5.71
C PRO A 125 -12.93 -10.64 5.22
N TYR A 126 -13.26 -10.68 3.92
CA TYR A 126 -14.50 -10.08 3.41
C TYR A 126 -15.73 -10.74 4.06
N ASN A 127 -16.65 -9.92 4.57
CA ASN A 127 -17.91 -10.40 5.12
C ASN A 127 -19.00 -10.56 4.02
N PRO A 128 -20.06 -11.34 4.26
CA PRO A 128 -21.12 -11.55 3.27
C PRO A 128 -21.84 -10.27 2.83
N GLY A 129 -22.05 -9.29 3.72
CA GLY A 129 -22.72 -8.04 3.40
C GLY A 129 -21.89 -7.16 2.45
N PHE A 130 -20.56 -7.15 2.62
CA PHE A 130 -19.66 -6.51 1.65
C PHE A 130 -19.80 -7.13 0.26
N LEU A 131 -19.76 -8.46 0.17
CA LEU A 131 -19.78 -9.19 -1.11
C LEU A 131 -21.14 -9.16 -1.81
N LYS A 132 -22.25 -9.23 -1.07
CA LYS A 132 -23.60 -9.39 -1.63
C LYS A 132 -24.36 -8.07 -1.76
N ASP A 133 -24.11 -7.12 -0.87
CA ASP A 133 -24.91 -5.89 -0.77
C ASP A 133 -24.07 -4.65 -1.11
N PHE A 134 -22.88 -4.51 -0.53
CA PHE A 134 -22.05 -3.31 -0.69
C PHE A 134 -21.40 -3.22 -2.07
N LEU A 135 -20.70 -4.28 -2.51
CA LEU A 135 -19.90 -4.30 -3.73
C LEU A 135 -20.74 -4.16 -5.02
N PRO A 136 -21.95 -4.73 -5.14
CA PRO A 136 -22.83 -4.46 -6.27
C PRO A 136 -23.33 -3.00 -6.33
N ALA A 137 -23.48 -2.33 -5.18
CA ALA A 137 -23.87 -0.92 -5.09
C ALA A 137 -22.68 0.05 -5.27
N HIS A 138 -21.47 -0.40 -4.94
CA HIS A 138 -20.22 0.36 -5.02
C HIS A 138 -19.21 -0.45 -5.86
N PRO A 139 -19.38 -0.50 -7.19
CA PRO A 139 -18.60 -1.36 -8.07
C PRO A 139 -17.10 -1.09 -7.94
N ALA A 140 -16.29 -2.15 -7.96
CA ALA A 140 -14.86 -2.02 -7.93
C ALA A 140 -14.31 -1.29 -9.17
N LEU A 141 -13.13 -0.70 -9.02
CA LEU A 141 -12.45 0.07 -10.07
C LEU A 141 -12.41 -0.64 -11.43
N HIS A 142 -12.14 -1.95 -11.44
CA HIS A 142 -12.09 -2.75 -12.67
C HIS A 142 -13.47 -2.87 -13.35
N THR A 143 -14.54 -3.00 -12.56
CA THR A 143 -15.94 -3.03 -13.01
C THR A 143 -16.35 -1.69 -13.62
N ILE A 144 -15.97 -0.59 -12.98
CA ILE A 144 -16.21 0.78 -13.49
C ILE A 144 -15.55 0.95 -14.87
N PHE A 145 -14.30 0.52 -15.04
CA PHE A 145 -13.63 0.59 -16.33
C PHE A 145 -14.27 -0.32 -17.39
N HIS A 146 -14.71 -1.53 -17.02
CA HIS A 146 -15.42 -2.43 -17.94
C HIS A 146 -16.72 -1.78 -18.44
N GLN A 147 -17.52 -1.23 -17.53
CA GLN A 147 -18.75 -0.50 -17.85
C GLN A 147 -18.49 0.75 -18.71
N ALA A 148 -17.33 1.39 -18.57
CA ALA A 148 -16.86 2.47 -19.43
C ALA A 148 -16.32 2.01 -20.81
N GLY A 149 -16.43 0.72 -21.15
CA GLY A 149 -16.07 0.16 -22.45
C GLY A 149 -14.60 -0.26 -22.62
N TYR A 150 -13.81 -0.26 -21.53
CA TYR A 150 -12.43 -0.72 -21.57
C TYR A 150 -12.38 -2.26 -21.69
N TYR A 151 -11.34 -2.77 -22.35
CA TYR A 151 -10.93 -4.17 -22.17
C TYR A 151 -10.36 -4.33 -20.75
N THR A 152 -10.93 -5.24 -19.96
CA THR A 152 -10.56 -5.42 -18.55
C THR A 152 -10.18 -6.84 -18.20
N ARG A 153 -9.12 -6.97 -17.38
CA ARG A 153 -8.70 -8.25 -16.80
C ARG A 153 -7.96 -8.02 -15.48
N CYS A 154 -8.15 -8.95 -14.54
CA CYS A 154 -7.48 -8.99 -13.24
C CYS A 154 -6.50 -10.17 -13.16
N PHE A 155 -5.38 -9.99 -12.46
CA PHE A 155 -4.35 -11.00 -12.29
C PHE A 155 -3.88 -11.05 -10.84
N GLY A 156 -3.66 -12.26 -10.33
CA GLY A 156 -3.19 -12.51 -8.96
C GLY A 156 -4.15 -12.02 -7.88
N LYS A 157 -3.61 -11.47 -6.79
CA LYS A 157 -4.37 -11.00 -5.63
C LYS A 157 -4.76 -9.54 -5.85
N ILE A 158 -5.95 -9.29 -6.42
CA ILE A 158 -6.59 -7.95 -6.47
C ILE A 158 -7.58 -7.80 -5.33
N HIS A 159 -8.59 -8.67 -5.28
CA HIS A 159 -9.44 -8.85 -4.11
C HIS A 159 -8.75 -9.77 -3.10
N HIS A 160 -9.17 -9.72 -1.84
CA HIS A 160 -8.67 -10.64 -0.81
C HIS A 160 -9.17 -12.08 -1.03
N SER A 161 -10.43 -12.23 -1.44
CA SER A 161 -11.04 -13.48 -1.92
C SER A 161 -11.63 -13.25 -3.31
N HIS A 162 -11.99 -14.32 -4.03
CA HIS A 162 -12.81 -14.18 -5.24
C HIS A 162 -14.12 -13.44 -4.91
N ALA A 163 -14.59 -12.63 -5.86
CA ALA A 163 -15.76 -11.77 -5.77
C ALA A 163 -16.45 -11.74 -7.14
N ALA A 164 -17.79 -11.67 -7.16
CA ALA A 164 -18.60 -11.88 -8.36
C ALA A 164 -18.46 -10.77 -9.43
N ASP A 165 -17.83 -9.65 -9.09
CA ASP A 165 -17.47 -8.62 -10.07
C ASP A 165 -16.34 -9.06 -11.01
N LEU A 166 -15.46 -9.97 -10.56
CA LEU A 166 -14.42 -10.59 -11.39
C LEU A 166 -14.99 -11.49 -12.50
N ASP A 167 -16.22 -11.98 -12.36
CA ASP A 167 -16.90 -12.75 -13.42
C ASP A 167 -17.35 -11.88 -14.61
N ASN A 168 -17.33 -10.55 -14.45
CA ASN A 168 -17.78 -9.56 -15.44
C ASN A 168 -16.61 -8.89 -16.18
N LEU A 169 -15.44 -9.54 -16.23
CA LEU A 169 -14.26 -9.06 -16.96
C LEU A 169 -14.34 -9.36 -18.47
N SER A 170 -13.47 -8.72 -19.28
CA SER A 170 -13.37 -9.03 -20.71
C SER A 170 -12.71 -10.39 -21.01
N GLU A 171 -11.86 -10.85 -20.10
CA GLU A 171 -11.35 -12.22 -20.01
C GLU A 171 -11.35 -12.65 -18.53
N PRO A 172 -11.53 -13.93 -18.20
CA PRO A 172 -11.47 -14.41 -16.81
C PRO A 172 -10.17 -14.02 -16.10
N ASP A 173 -10.25 -13.84 -14.79
CA ASP A 173 -9.09 -13.52 -13.96
C ASP A 173 -8.05 -14.65 -13.96
N TYR A 174 -6.79 -14.29 -13.67
CA TYR A 174 -5.68 -15.25 -13.70
C TYR A 174 -4.85 -15.21 -12.42
N VAL A 175 -5.01 -16.24 -11.58
CA VAL A 175 -4.39 -16.39 -10.24
C VAL A 175 -3.20 -17.36 -10.21
N GLY A 176 -2.57 -17.58 -11.37
CA GLY A 176 -1.56 -18.63 -11.61
C GLY A 176 -2.17 -19.96 -12.10
N GLU A 177 -1.31 -20.91 -12.42
CA GLU A 177 -1.71 -22.20 -12.99
C GLU A 177 -2.41 -23.11 -11.96
N LYS A 178 -3.42 -23.87 -12.39
CA LYS A 178 -4.16 -24.79 -11.51
C LYS A 178 -3.23 -25.86 -10.94
N GLY A 179 -3.31 -26.08 -9.62
CA GLY A 179 -2.45 -27.03 -8.90
C GLY A 179 -1.13 -26.43 -8.39
N THR A 180 -0.77 -25.22 -8.81
CA THR A 180 0.43 -24.53 -8.29
C THR A 180 0.15 -23.86 -6.95
N GLY A 181 1.13 -23.94 -6.04
CA GLY A 181 1.05 -23.42 -4.68
C GLY A 181 2.03 -22.28 -4.43
N ASN A 182 2.40 -22.11 -3.16
CA ASN A 182 3.43 -21.16 -2.75
C ASN A 182 4.86 -21.75 -2.85
N TYR A 183 5.00 -23.03 -3.20
CA TYR A 183 6.25 -23.78 -3.16
C TYR A 183 6.48 -24.51 -4.48
N ALA A 184 7.72 -24.49 -4.95
CA ALA A 184 8.19 -25.22 -6.12
C ALA A 184 8.80 -26.58 -5.74
N LEU A 185 9.44 -26.71 -4.57
CA LEU A 185 10.11 -27.96 -4.19
C LEU A 185 9.10 -29.02 -3.71
N PRO A 186 9.15 -30.27 -4.21
CA PRO A 186 8.27 -31.35 -3.75
C PRO A 186 8.32 -31.60 -2.24
N SER A 187 9.49 -31.39 -1.62
CA SER A 187 9.69 -31.50 -0.17
C SER A 187 8.90 -30.45 0.62
N SER A 188 8.95 -29.18 0.20
CA SER A 188 8.18 -28.08 0.78
C SER A 188 6.68 -28.26 0.56
N VAL A 189 6.26 -28.68 -0.64
CA VAL A 189 4.86 -29.03 -0.93
C VAL A 189 4.37 -30.15 -0.01
N GLY A 190 5.19 -31.19 0.23
CA GLY A 190 4.90 -32.27 1.17
C GLY A 190 4.76 -31.77 2.61
N LYS A 191 5.71 -30.95 3.09
CA LYS A 191 5.65 -30.31 4.42
C LYS A 191 4.38 -29.47 4.58
N ALA A 192 4.07 -28.61 3.62
CA ALA A 192 2.89 -27.74 3.65
C ALA A 192 1.56 -28.52 3.66
N LYS A 193 1.45 -29.60 2.87
CA LYS A 193 0.29 -30.51 2.91
C LYS A 193 0.13 -31.17 4.28
N LYS A 194 1.23 -31.64 4.88
CA LYS A 194 1.22 -32.26 6.22
C LYS A 194 0.82 -31.24 7.31
N ALA A 195 1.41 -30.05 7.28
CA ALA A 195 1.14 -29.00 8.26
C ALA A 195 -0.30 -28.49 8.19
N LYS A 196 -0.87 -28.34 6.98
CA LYS A 196 -2.27 -27.94 6.80
C LYS A 196 -3.27 -28.90 7.46
N ASN A 197 -2.97 -30.21 7.45
CA ASN A 197 -3.77 -31.22 8.16
C ASN A 197 -3.65 -31.13 9.69
N GLN A 198 -2.73 -30.31 10.19
CA GLN A 198 -2.44 -30.07 11.61
C GLN A 198 -2.69 -28.60 12.01
N PHE A 199 -3.40 -27.83 11.17
CA PHE A 199 -3.64 -26.38 11.33
C PHE A 199 -2.38 -25.49 11.38
N GLY A 200 -1.24 -26.00 10.91
CA GLY A 200 0.01 -25.24 10.81
C GLY A 200 0.39 -24.88 9.37
N SER A 201 1.37 -24.00 9.23
CA SER A 201 1.89 -23.59 7.92
C SER A 201 3.05 -24.47 7.43
N GLY A 202 3.31 -24.44 6.12
CA GLY A 202 4.55 -25.03 5.55
C GLY A 202 5.79 -24.22 5.95
N PRO A 203 6.94 -24.41 5.28
CA PRO A 203 8.12 -23.58 5.53
C PRO A 203 7.84 -22.08 5.26
N ALA A 204 8.27 -21.17 6.14
CA ALA A 204 8.10 -19.73 5.88
C ALA A 204 9.01 -19.19 4.77
N THR A 205 10.01 -19.95 4.33
CA THR A 205 10.92 -19.59 3.24
C THR A 205 11.06 -20.73 2.23
N GLU A 206 11.35 -20.38 0.98
CA GLU A 206 11.89 -21.31 0.00
C GLU A 206 12.86 -20.62 -0.96
N MET A 207 14.03 -21.23 -1.10
CA MET A 207 15.08 -20.89 -2.04
C MET A 207 15.26 -22.10 -2.96
N ALA A 208 14.71 -22.03 -4.17
CA ALA A 208 14.77 -23.11 -5.14
C ALA A 208 15.50 -22.66 -6.41
N ASP A 209 16.40 -23.48 -6.94
CA ASP A 209 17.03 -23.25 -8.23
C ASP A 209 16.05 -23.62 -9.37
N VAL A 210 15.21 -22.66 -9.74
CA VAL A 210 14.09 -22.81 -10.68
C VAL A 210 13.87 -21.52 -11.46
N ASP A 211 13.14 -21.60 -12.57
CA ASP A 211 12.66 -20.43 -13.31
C ASP A 211 11.60 -19.63 -12.50
N ASP A 212 11.41 -18.35 -12.85
CA ASP A 212 10.41 -17.47 -12.24
C ASP A 212 8.99 -18.05 -12.31
N THR A 213 8.68 -18.74 -13.41
CA THR A 213 7.36 -19.34 -13.65
C THR A 213 7.10 -20.61 -12.83
N ALA A 214 8.07 -21.11 -12.05
CA ALA A 214 7.81 -22.10 -11.00
C ALA A 214 6.97 -21.53 -9.84
N TYR A 215 6.95 -20.20 -9.69
CA TYR A 215 6.11 -19.48 -8.72
C TYR A 215 5.03 -18.65 -9.42
N LYS A 216 3.94 -18.39 -8.69
CA LYS A 216 2.75 -17.71 -9.22
C LYS A 216 3.02 -16.34 -9.81
N ASP A 217 3.90 -15.56 -9.20
CA ASP A 217 4.17 -14.18 -9.67
C ASP A 217 4.89 -14.16 -11.02
N GLY A 218 5.75 -15.14 -11.32
CA GLY A 218 6.34 -15.30 -12.66
C GLY A 218 5.30 -15.78 -13.69
N GLN A 219 4.40 -16.69 -13.31
CA GLN A 219 3.27 -17.11 -14.17
C GLN A 219 2.33 -15.93 -14.49
N ILE A 220 2.02 -15.11 -13.49
CA ILE A 220 1.22 -13.88 -13.62
C ILE A 220 1.93 -12.89 -14.54
N ALA A 221 3.22 -12.62 -14.34
CA ALA A 221 3.98 -11.71 -15.20
C ALA A 221 3.95 -12.16 -16.67
N ARG A 222 4.14 -13.47 -16.92
CA ARG A 222 4.06 -14.06 -18.27
C ARG A 222 2.67 -13.89 -18.91
N GLU A 223 1.60 -14.16 -18.16
CA GLU A 223 0.23 -14.01 -18.67
C GLU A 223 -0.20 -12.54 -18.84
N VAL A 224 0.33 -11.63 -18.02
CA VAL A 224 0.15 -10.17 -18.21
C VAL A 224 0.80 -9.71 -19.51
N VAL A 225 2.03 -10.13 -19.82
CA VAL A 225 2.69 -9.82 -21.10
C VAL A 225 1.87 -10.36 -22.28
N ALA A 226 1.47 -11.63 -22.22
CA ALA A 226 0.62 -12.24 -23.26
C ALA A 226 -0.74 -11.54 -23.41
N THR A 227 -1.31 -10.99 -22.33
CA THR A 227 -2.55 -10.21 -22.38
C THR A 227 -2.32 -8.83 -22.99
N LEU A 228 -1.22 -8.14 -22.65
CA LEU A 228 -0.87 -6.84 -23.23
C LEU A 228 -0.72 -6.96 -24.77
N GLU A 229 -0.11 -8.04 -25.27
CA GLU A 229 -0.01 -8.33 -26.70
C GLU A 229 -1.37 -8.61 -27.38
N ARG A 230 -2.35 -9.17 -26.66
CA ARG A 230 -3.73 -9.33 -27.14
C ARG A 230 -4.49 -8.00 -27.12
N ALA A 231 -4.41 -7.27 -26.01
CA ALA A 231 -5.08 -5.99 -25.80
C ALA A 231 -4.60 -4.92 -26.80
N ALA A 232 -3.30 -4.90 -27.13
CA ALA A 232 -2.73 -3.99 -28.14
C ALA A 232 -3.29 -4.18 -29.56
N LYS A 233 -4.00 -5.28 -29.83
CA LYS A 233 -4.66 -5.58 -31.12
C LYS A 233 -6.14 -5.19 -31.14
N GLN A 234 -6.69 -4.69 -30.02
CA GLN A 234 -8.09 -4.28 -29.89
C GLN A 234 -8.24 -2.77 -30.18
N ASP A 235 -9.38 -2.35 -30.74
CA ASP A 235 -9.75 -0.93 -30.88
C ASP A 235 -10.41 -0.38 -29.59
N LYS A 236 -10.01 -0.90 -28.42
CA LYS A 236 -10.49 -0.51 -27.10
C LYS A 236 -9.31 -0.19 -26.19
N PRO A 237 -9.39 0.84 -25.33
CA PRO A 237 -8.41 1.04 -24.28
C PRO A 237 -8.47 -0.12 -23.27
N PHE A 238 -7.36 -0.45 -22.61
CA PHE A 238 -7.33 -1.46 -21.57
C PHE A 238 -7.20 -0.88 -20.17
N PHE A 239 -7.81 -1.56 -19.20
CA PHE A 239 -7.54 -1.41 -17.77
C PHE A 239 -7.18 -2.79 -17.22
N LEU A 240 -5.91 -3.00 -16.88
CA LEU A 240 -5.39 -4.26 -16.34
C LEU A 240 -4.99 -4.06 -14.88
N SER A 241 -5.51 -4.91 -13.99
CA SER A 241 -5.16 -4.91 -12.56
C SER A 241 -4.29 -6.12 -12.24
N VAL A 242 -3.02 -5.89 -11.90
CA VAL A 242 -2.04 -6.94 -11.56
C VAL A 242 -1.70 -6.87 -10.08
N GLY A 243 -1.97 -7.94 -9.34
CA GLY A 243 -1.68 -8.06 -7.92
C GLY A 243 -0.70 -9.18 -7.63
N PHE A 244 0.59 -8.86 -7.51
CA PHE A 244 1.61 -9.83 -7.13
C PHE A 244 1.44 -10.28 -5.67
N TYR A 245 1.72 -11.54 -5.40
CA TYR A 245 1.62 -12.15 -4.08
C TYR A 245 2.83 -11.85 -3.20
N LYS A 246 4.06 -11.72 -3.74
CA LYS A 246 5.23 -11.36 -2.94
C LYS A 246 5.23 -9.84 -2.64
N PRO A 247 5.77 -9.41 -1.48
CA PRO A 247 6.50 -10.19 -0.46
C PRO A 247 5.66 -10.92 0.61
N HIS A 248 4.31 -10.93 0.60
CA HIS A 248 3.49 -11.68 1.59
C HIS A 248 3.99 -13.12 1.81
N LEU A 249 3.83 -13.64 3.02
CA LEU A 249 4.28 -14.98 3.41
C LEU A 249 3.65 -16.12 2.56
N PRO A 250 4.33 -17.27 2.41
CA PRO A 250 5.74 -17.52 2.74
C PRO A 250 6.67 -16.81 1.74
N PHE A 251 7.88 -16.50 2.19
CA PHE A 251 8.95 -15.89 1.40
C PHE A 251 9.58 -16.95 0.48
N CYS A 252 8.87 -17.33 -0.58
CA CYS A 252 9.35 -18.26 -1.59
C CYS A 252 9.73 -17.51 -2.88
N ALA A 253 10.96 -17.70 -3.34
CA ALA A 253 11.47 -17.07 -4.56
C ALA A 253 12.60 -17.92 -5.19
N PRO A 254 12.83 -17.82 -6.52
CA PRO A 254 13.96 -18.44 -7.18
C PRO A 254 15.30 -18.05 -6.56
N GLN A 255 16.23 -19.01 -6.47
CA GLN A 255 17.53 -18.85 -5.81
C GLN A 255 18.32 -17.63 -6.31
N LYS A 256 18.27 -17.34 -7.61
CA LYS A 256 18.91 -16.16 -8.22
C LYS A 256 18.55 -14.81 -7.58
N TYR A 257 17.44 -14.71 -6.86
CA TYR A 257 17.06 -13.51 -6.10
C TYR A 257 17.54 -13.52 -4.65
N TRP A 258 17.71 -14.70 -4.05
CA TRP A 258 18.36 -14.86 -2.76
C TRP A 258 19.84 -14.54 -2.86
N ASP A 259 20.51 -15.01 -3.92
CA ASP A 259 21.93 -14.77 -4.20
C ASP A 259 22.29 -13.28 -4.39
N LEU A 260 21.30 -12.39 -4.52
CA LEU A 260 21.49 -10.93 -4.53
C LEU A 260 21.82 -10.35 -3.15
N TYR A 261 21.56 -11.10 -2.07
CA TYR A 261 21.65 -10.64 -0.69
C TYR A 261 22.48 -11.62 0.14
N LYS A 262 23.57 -11.12 0.74
CA LYS A 262 24.40 -11.89 1.66
C LYS A 262 23.82 -11.83 3.07
N ARG A 263 23.74 -12.98 3.76
CA ARG A 263 23.14 -13.09 5.11
C ARG A 263 23.86 -12.20 6.14
N GLU A 264 25.17 -12.06 5.98
CA GLU A 264 26.06 -11.24 6.81
C GLU A 264 25.87 -9.72 6.63
N ASP A 265 25.36 -9.28 5.47
CA ASP A 265 25.06 -7.87 5.18
C ASP A 265 23.65 -7.47 5.70
N ILE A 266 22.84 -8.43 6.16
CA ILE A 266 21.48 -8.18 6.67
C ILE A 266 21.51 -7.87 8.16
N HIS A 267 21.32 -6.58 8.48
CA HIS A 267 21.21 -6.09 9.85
C HIS A 267 19.76 -6.19 10.38
N LEU A 268 19.62 -6.39 11.70
CA LEU A 268 18.32 -6.34 12.37
C LEU A 268 17.77 -4.91 12.41
N SER A 269 16.45 -4.79 12.64
CA SER A 269 15.80 -3.49 12.90
C SER A 269 16.55 -2.72 13.99
N PRO A 270 16.77 -1.39 13.85
CA PRO A 270 17.36 -0.57 14.91
C PRO A 270 16.48 -0.50 16.16
N ASN A 271 15.18 -0.84 16.02
CA ASN A 271 14.22 -0.96 17.11
C ASN A 271 13.66 -2.40 17.08
N PRO A 272 14.35 -3.40 17.66
CA PRO A 272 13.87 -4.78 17.68
C PRO A 272 12.87 -5.04 18.82
N GLU A 273 12.93 -4.22 19.89
CA GLU A 273 12.10 -4.36 21.08
C GLU A 273 10.71 -3.72 20.93
N VAL A 274 9.72 -4.29 21.61
CA VAL A 274 8.37 -3.71 21.70
C VAL A 274 8.44 -2.34 22.38
N PRO A 275 7.90 -1.25 21.79
CA PRO A 275 7.96 0.08 22.39
C PRO A 275 7.34 0.13 23.79
N LYS A 276 8.02 0.81 24.72
CA LYS A 276 7.54 0.96 26.10
C LYS A 276 6.17 1.65 26.12
N GLY A 277 5.18 1.00 26.72
CA GLY A 277 3.80 1.50 26.79
C GLY A 277 2.94 1.18 25.56
N ALA A 278 3.42 0.37 24.62
CA ALA A 278 2.58 -0.19 23.58
C ALA A 278 1.42 -1.02 24.20
N PRO A 279 0.19 -0.92 23.67
CA PRO A 279 -0.92 -1.78 24.09
C PRO A 279 -0.59 -3.26 23.90
N ALA A 280 -1.14 -4.13 24.75
CA ALA A 280 -0.86 -5.57 24.72
C ALA A 280 -1.20 -6.26 23.39
N TYR A 281 -2.10 -5.69 22.59
CA TYR A 281 -2.46 -6.17 21.25
C TYR A 281 -1.51 -5.68 20.13
N ALA A 282 -0.72 -4.62 20.36
CA ALA A 282 0.13 -4.03 19.34
C ALA A 282 1.29 -4.91 18.82
N PRO A 283 1.97 -5.75 19.66
CA PRO A 283 3.03 -6.63 19.16
C PRO A 283 2.50 -7.96 18.59
N ALA A 284 1.17 -8.15 18.47
CA ALA A 284 0.59 -9.39 17.98
C ALA A 284 0.80 -9.56 16.46
N THR A 285 1.81 -10.35 16.08
CA THR A 285 1.94 -10.86 14.71
C THR A 285 1.06 -12.10 14.57
N TYR A 286 0.01 -12.04 13.75
CA TYR A 286 -0.95 -13.15 13.64
C TYR A 286 -0.47 -14.26 12.71
N GLU A 287 0.24 -13.93 11.62
CA GLU A 287 0.56 -14.91 10.58
C GLU A 287 1.93 -15.58 10.76
N LEU A 288 2.99 -14.80 11.01
CA LEU A 288 4.36 -15.33 11.10
C LEU A 288 4.54 -16.45 12.17
N PRO A 289 3.90 -16.40 13.36
CA PRO A 289 3.99 -17.49 14.34
C PRO A 289 3.27 -18.79 13.94
N THR A 290 2.54 -18.82 12.82
CA THR A 290 1.91 -20.07 12.32
C THR A 290 2.90 -20.97 11.57
N TYR A 291 4.08 -20.43 11.26
CA TYR A 291 5.17 -21.10 10.56
C TYR A 291 6.11 -21.81 11.56
N PRO A 292 6.69 -22.97 11.19
CA PRO A 292 7.48 -23.80 12.09
C PRO A 292 8.88 -23.23 12.41
N GLU A 293 9.40 -22.32 11.59
CA GLU A 293 10.67 -21.64 11.82
C GLU A 293 10.60 -20.69 13.03
N LYS A 294 11.66 -20.65 13.86
CA LYS A 294 11.72 -19.77 15.03
C LYS A 294 12.33 -18.42 14.67
N TRP A 295 11.46 -17.44 14.46
CA TRP A 295 11.85 -16.07 14.15
C TRP A 295 12.40 -15.35 15.39
N GLY A 296 13.55 -14.67 15.26
CA GLY A 296 14.16 -13.86 16.32
C GLY A 296 15.10 -14.59 17.29
N THR A 297 15.32 -15.90 17.15
CA THR A 297 16.36 -16.62 17.90
C THR A 297 17.73 -16.51 17.23
N LYS A 298 18.82 -16.44 18.01
CA LYS A 298 20.22 -16.26 17.54
C LYS A 298 20.81 -17.41 16.69
N GLU A 299 20.00 -18.36 16.24
CA GLU A 299 20.42 -19.61 15.59
C GLU A 299 20.13 -19.66 14.08
N HIS A 300 19.82 -18.51 13.45
CA HIS A 300 19.50 -18.32 12.02
C HIS A 300 20.15 -17.05 11.44
#